data_AF-A0A928QUG6-F1
#
_entry.id   AF-A0A928QUG6-F1
#
_cell.length_a   1.000
_cell.length_b   1.000
_cell.length_c   1.000
_cell.angle_alpha   90.00
_cell.angle_beta   90.00
_cell.angle_gamma   90.00
#
_symmetry.space_group_name_H-M   'P 1'
#
loop_
_entity.id
_entity.type
_entity.pdbx_description
1 polymer ?
#
loop_
_entity_poly.entity_id
_entity_poly.type
_entity_poly.pdbx_seq_one_letter_code
_entity_poly.pdbx_strand_id
1 'polypeptide(L)'
;MGIYGILEQTAYGGIHMPFCTNCGTQVRDTAAFCHECGKAIKKPNAGASASGCKDFNIDFAPGKETVFSLCGQLITISPEMDAFNNYRKQFSRIARIKANDLRNEYWARITNLDSFLTVFPEIYSKHRKPLIDTAMRILAQADIYDISPEQFESQHTADFCLCGEDVDVVIESFNKTIEANQDKKIKVYNMMPGMVFHGLGGFAAALAVNAAVNTIAEIDIKNANVTQKQRAELFGRINLDLLMERAYIDYWRVFLSLTFRLNQRGFDVWYPNEQDNNRANGLYQNLTLGRIPPEKVLSQVALLLNCNPYTEGCLDYLTARFGITLETQAIASYLSV
;
A
#
# COMPACT_ATOMS: atom_id res chain seq x y z
N MET A 1 -13.04 -15.84 -9.74
CA MET A 1 -11.82 -16.69 -9.66
C MET A 1 -10.68 -15.76 -9.35
N GLY A 2 -10.34 -15.65 -8.07
CA GLY A 2 -9.33 -14.71 -7.57
C GLY A 2 -8.18 -15.49 -6.98
N ILE A 3 -6.96 -15.19 -7.44
CA ILE A 3 -5.71 -15.63 -6.82
C ILE A 3 -4.65 -14.56 -7.11
N TYR A 4 -4.69 -13.44 -6.38
CA TYR A 4 -3.52 -12.56 -6.21
C TYR A 4 -3.14 -12.59 -4.74
N GLY A 5 -2.61 -13.74 -4.32
CA GLY A 5 -2.00 -13.93 -3.02
C GLY A 5 -0.53 -14.28 -3.22
N ILE A 6 0.30 -13.74 -2.33
CA ILE A 6 1.76 -13.93 -2.17
C ILE A 6 2.56 -12.91 -2.97
N LEU A 7 3.07 -11.88 -2.28
CA LEU A 7 4.47 -11.45 -2.33
C LEU A 7 4.78 -10.57 -1.09
N GLU A 8 6.04 -10.67 -0.65
CA GLU A 8 6.77 -9.82 0.32
C GLU A 8 6.66 -10.16 1.83
N GLN A 9 7.59 -10.99 2.30
CA GLN A 9 8.09 -10.98 3.69
C GLN A 9 9.48 -10.35 3.69
N THR A 10 9.67 -9.29 4.47
CA THR A 10 10.90 -8.49 4.54
C THR A 10 11.91 -9.04 5.55
N ALA A 11 13.21 -8.93 5.24
CA ALA A 11 14.31 -9.11 6.18
C ALA A 11 15.46 -8.14 5.88
N TYR A 12 15.62 -7.09 6.69
CA TYR A 12 16.82 -6.22 6.83
C TYR A 12 16.66 -5.48 8.19
N GLY A 13 17.62 -5.17 9.06
CA GLY A 13 19.08 -5.22 9.16
C GLY A 13 19.48 -4.18 10.24
N GLY A 14 20.24 -4.57 11.28
CA GLY A 14 20.99 -3.73 12.24
C GLY A 14 20.29 -2.55 12.96
N ILE A 15 19.78 -2.77 14.19
CA ILE A 15 19.09 -1.77 15.03
C ILE A 15 20.09 -0.91 15.83
N HIS A 16 20.10 0.41 15.62
CA HIS A 16 20.81 1.37 16.47
C HIS A 16 19.95 1.71 17.70
N MET A 17 20.20 1.03 18.82
CA MET A 17 19.40 1.20 20.05
C MET A 17 19.58 2.58 20.70
N PRO A 18 18.52 3.38 20.91
CA PRO A 18 18.58 4.67 21.56
C PRO A 18 18.77 4.56 23.08
N PHE A 19 19.24 5.65 23.69
CA PHE A 19 19.43 5.78 25.14
C PHE A 19 18.49 6.85 25.71
N CYS A 20 18.00 6.64 26.93
CA CYS A 20 17.20 7.62 27.66
C CYS A 20 18.06 8.85 28.00
N THR A 21 17.67 10.02 27.51
CA THR A 21 18.38 11.29 27.75
C THR A 21 18.30 11.79 29.19
N ASN A 22 17.55 11.11 30.06
CA ASN A 22 17.38 11.47 31.47
C ASN A 22 18.17 10.61 32.44
N CYS A 23 18.27 9.29 32.20
CA CYS A 23 18.94 8.36 33.11
C CYS A 23 20.01 7.49 32.42
N GLY A 24 20.22 7.65 31.11
CA GLY A 24 21.24 6.90 30.36
C GLY A 24 20.89 5.45 30.04
N THR A 25 19.73 4.94 30.48
CA THR A 25 19.29 3.57 30.21
C THR A 25 19.09 3.33 28.72
N GLN A 26 19.61 2.22 28.20
CA GLN A 26 19.33 1.77 26.84
C GLN A 26 17.86 1.39 26.70
N VAL A 27 17.18 1.93 25.70
CA VAL A 27 15.75 1.71 25.47
C VAL A 27 15.54 1.12 24.08
N ARG A 28 14.47 0.33 23.92
CA ARG A 28 14.07 -0.19 22.61
C ARG A 28 13.70 0.97 21.69
N ASP A 29 13.97 0.87 20.38
CA ASP A 29 13.64 1.88 19.36
C ASP A 29 12.15 2.28 19.35
N THR A 30 11.29 1.37 19.81
CA THR A 30 9.84 1.55 19.88
C THR A 30 9.35 2.10 21.23
N ALA A 31 10.21 2.30 22.22
CA ALA A 31 9.80 2.75 23.55
C ALA A 31 9.41 4.25 23.57
N ALA A 32 8.16 4.54 23.91
CA ALA A 32 7.66 5.90 24.10
C ALA A 32 8.08 6.49 25.46
N PHE A 33 8.28 5.63 26.46
CA PHE A 33 8.70 5.99 27.81
C PHE A 33 9.88 5.13 28.25
N CYS A 34 10.78 5.70 29.04
CA CYS A 34 11.85 4.94 29.68
C CYS A 34 11.24 3.98 30.71
N HIS A 35 11.54 2.68 30.61
CA HIS A 35 11.06 1.68 31.56
C HIS A 35 11.66 1.86 32.97
N GLU A 36 12.82 2.53 33.08
CA GLU A 36 13.47 2.77 34.36
C GLU A 36 13.00 4.05 35.07
N CYS A 37 12.86 5.17 34.35
CA CYS A 37 12.52 6.46 34.99
C CYS A 37 11.15 7.03 34.62
N GLY A 38 10.36 6.31 33.81
CA GLY A 38 9.01 6.71 33.38
C GLY A 38 8.94 7.94 32.48
N LYS A 39 10.07 8.56 32.13
CA LYS A 39 10.11 9.80 31.35
C LYS A 39 9.97 9.51 29.86
N ALA A 40 9.20 10.35 29.16
CA ALA A 40 8.99 10.23 27.72
C ALA A 40 10.31 10.36 26.96
N ILE A 41 10.53 9.49 25.98
CA ILE A 41 11.71 9.52 25.12
C ILE A 41 11.46 10.55 24.01
N LYS A 42 12.14 11.70 24.10
CA LYS A 42 12.14 12.69 23.00
C LYS A 42 12.93 12.13 21.82
N LYS A 43 12.22 11.64 20.80
CA LYS A 43 12.84 11.27 19.51
C LYS A 43 13.36 12.55 18.84
N PRO A 44 14.60 12.56 18.29
CA PRO A 44 15.09 13.72 17.56
C PRO A 44 14.20 14.00 16.35
N ASN A 45 13.44 15.09 16.47
CA ASN A 45 12.66 15.83 15.47
C ASN A 45 11.97 15.04 14.35
N ALA A 46 10.71 14.69 14.62
CA ALA A 46 9.63 14.90 13.67
C ALA A 46 9.43 16.43 13.48
N GLY A 47 10.40 17.06 12.84
CA GLY A 47 10.44 18.49 12.56
C GLY A 47 10.20 18.75 11.08
N ALA A 48 8.99 18.43 10.61
CA ALA A 48 8.42 18.95 9.37
C ALA A 48 6.89 18.90 9.49
N SER A 49 6.33 19.67 10.42
CA SER A 49 4.92 20.07 10.33
C SER A 49 4.85 21.42 9.61
N ALA A 50 3.91 21.53 8.68
CA ALA A 50 3.59 22.69 7.86
C ALA A 50 4.51 22.95 6.64
N SER A 51 4.42 22.09 5.62
CA SER A 51 4.32 22.60 4.25
C SER A 51 2.92 22.26 3.76
N GLY A 52 2.16 23.28 3.35
CA GLY A 52 0.76 23.17 2.97
C GLY A 52 0.48 22.11 1.90
N CYS A 53 -0.79 22.02 1.54
CA CYS A 53 -1.27 21.43 0.30
C CYS A 53 -0.47 22.01 -0.89
N LYS A 54 0.75 21.53 -1.12
CA LYS A 54 1.36 21.54 -2.44
C LYS A 54 0.58 20.46 -3.13
N ASP A 55 -0.37 20.90 -3.94
CA ASP A 55 -1.17 20.03 -4.79
C ASP A 55 -0.25 18.96 -5.35
N PHE A 56 -0.68 17.70 -5.22
CA PHE A 56 -0.06 16.58 -5.90
C PHE A 56 -0.30 16.76 -7.40
N ASN A 57 0.35 17.76 -7.99
CA ASN A 57 0.15 18.18 -9.36
C ASN A 57 0.99 17.28 -10.25
N ILE A 58 0.51 16.05 -10.38
CA ILE A 58 0.88 15.12 -11.43
C ILE A 58 0.10 15.56 -12.66
N ASP A 59 0.82 15.92 -13.71
CA ASP A 59 0.23 16.16 -15.02
C ASP A 59 0.13 14.85 -15.80
N PHE A 60 -0.92 14.72 -16.59
CA PHE A 60 -0.99 13.73 -17.65
C PHE A 60 0.17 13.98 -18.61
N ALA A 61 1.04 12.97 -18.75
CA ALA A 61 2.16 13.03 -19.67
C ALA A 61 2.33 11.67 -20.35
N PRO A 62 2.49 11.63 -21.69
CA PRO A 62 3.00 10.44 -22.35
C PRO A 62 4.43 10.18 -21.84
N GLY A 63 4.80 8.90 -21.78
CA GLY A 63 6.17 8.55 -21.48
C GLY A 63 7.08 8.83 -22.68
N LYS A 64 8.37 8.67 -22.45
CA LYS A 64 9.40 8.84 -23.48
C LYS A 64 10.29 7.61 -23.52
N GLU A 65 10.81 7.34 -24.71
CA GLU A 65 11.85 6.32 -24.85
C GLU A 65 13.04 6.70 -23.97
N THR A 66 13.43 5.78 -23.10
CA THR A 66 14.55 5.98 -22.16
C THR A 66 15.59 4.92 -22.41
N VAL A 67 16.83 5.35 -22.66
CA VAL A 67 17.94 4.46 -23.03
C VAL A 67 18.99 4.46 -21.93
N PHE A 68 19.41 3.28 -21.51
CA PHE A 68 20.50 3.05 -20.58
C PHE A 68 21.66 2.33 -21.27
N SER A 69 22.89 2.65 -20.91
CA SER A 69 24.05 1.79 -21.21
C SER A 69 24.23 0.79 -20.09
N LEU A 70 24.50 -0.47 -20.43
CA LEU A 70 24.96 -1.49 -19.50
C LEU A 70 26.02 -2.35 -20.19
N CYS A 71 27.25 -2.29 -19.70
CA CYS A 71 28.39 -3.00 -20.28
C CYS A 71 28.58 -2.76 -21.79
N GLY A 72 28.33 -1.53 -22.25
CA GLY A 72 28.42 -1.14 -23.66
C GLY A 72 27.24 -1.58 -24.53
N GLN A 73 26.23 -2.27 -23.98
CA GLN A 73 24.97 -2.55 -24.66
C GLN A 73 23.92 -1.51 -24.28
N LEU A 74 23.11 -1.07 -25.25
CA LEU A 74 21.98 -0.20 -25.01
C LEU A 74 20.75 -1.02 -24.59
N ILE A 75 20.11 -0.59 -23.50
CA ILE A 75 18.86 -1.12 -22.98
C ILE A 75 17.82 0.00 -23.12
N THR A 76 16.81 -0.24 -23.95
CA THR A 76 15.74 0.72 -24.23
C THR A 76 14.50 0.34 -23.44
N ILE A 77 14.01 1.25 -22.60
CA ILE A 77 12.69 1.22 -21.97
C ILE A 77 11.72 1.99 -22.86
N SER A 78 10.60 1.35 -23.19
CA SER A 78 9.62 1.93 -24.11
C SER A 78 8.88 3.13 -23.50
N PRO A 79 8.33 4.04 -24.31
CA PRO A 79 7.50 5.15 -23.84
C PRO A 79 6.35 4.70 -22.93
N GLU A 80 5.72 3.57 -23.23
CA GLU A 80 4.57 3.05 -22.49
C GLU A 80 4.98 2.62 -21.08
N MET A 81 6.15 1.97 -20.96
CA MET A 81 6.73 1.55 -19.68
C MET A 81 7.30 2.73 -18.89
N ASP A 82 7.85 3.74 -19.56
CA ASP A 82 8.26 4.99 -18.93
C ASP A 82 7.07 5.75 -18.34
N ALA A 83 5.95 5.83 -19.06
CA ALA A 83 4.72 6.43 -18.55
C ALA A 83 4.23 5.71 -17.28
N PHE A 84 4.18 4.38 -17.32
CA PHE A 84 3.83 3.56 -16.16
C PHE A 84 4.77 3.80 -14.98
N ASN A 85 6.09 3.79 -15.22
CA ASN A 85 7.09 4.00 -14.17
C ASN A 85 6.96 5.39 -13.54
N ASN A 86 6.67 6.41 -14.35
CA ASN A 86 6.47 7.77 -13.88
C ASN A 86 5.26 7.87 -12.93
N TYR A 87 4.09 7.36 -13.33
CA TYR A 87 2.93 7.29 -12.44
C TYR A 87 3.22 6.48 -11.18
N ARG A 88 3.83 5.29 -11.32
CA ARG A 88 4.22 4.43 -10.19
C ARG A 88 5.05 5.17 -9.15
N LYS A 89 6.05 5.95 -9.57
CA LYS A 89 6.93 6.72 -8.66
C LYS A 89 6.23 7.90 -8.02
N GLN A 90 5.48 8.67 -8.81
CA GLN A 90 4.78 9.84 -8.28
C GLN A 90 3.71 9.42 -7.27
N PHE A 91 2.91 8.39 -7.58
CA PHE A 91 1.92 7.87 -6.65
C PHE A 91 2.54 7.20 -5.42
N SER A 92 3.67 6.49 -5.54
CA SER A 92 4.39 5.96 -4.37
C SER A 92 4.75 7.06 -3.37
N ARG A 93 5.29 8.19 -3.86
CA ARG A 93 5.65 9.33 -3.02
C ARG A 93 4.44 9.88 -2.26
N ILE A 94 3.30 10.03 -2.94
CA ILE A 94 2.05 10.52 -2.34
C ILE A 94 1.53 9.51 -1.31
N ALA A 95 1.44 8.24 -1.69
CA ALA A 95 0.98 7.15 -0.85
C ALA A 95 1.80 7.04 0.44
N ARG A 96 3.12 7.21 0.36
CA ARG A 96 4.00 7.17 1.53
C ARG A 96 3.74 8.32 2.49
N ILE A 97 3.52 9.53 1.98
CA ILE A 97 3.12 10.69 2.80
C ILE A 97 1.77 10.40 3.47
N LYS A 98 0.78 9.91 2.70
CA LYS A 98 -0.57 9.69 3.22
C LYS A 98 -0.70 8.50 4.16
N ALA A 99 0.09 7.45 3.98
CA ALA A 99 0.19 6.35 4.93
C ALA A 99 0.83 6.81 6.25
N ASN A 100 1.80 7.72 6.20
CA ASN A 100 2.36 8.33 7.41
C ASN A 100 1.35 9.26 8.10
N ASP A 101 0.58 10.04 7.35
CA ASP A 101 -0.50 10.87 7.88
C ASP A 101 -1.56 10.00 8.57
N LEU A 102 -1.98 8.90 7.93
CA LEU A 102 -2.87 7.89 8.50
C LEU A 102 -2.32 7.33 9.81
N ARG A 103 -1.05 6.91 9.82
CA ARG A 103 -0.40 6.36 11.01
C ARG A 103 -0.40 7.37 12.17
N ASN A 104 -0.09 8.63 11.88
CA ASN A 104 -0.10 9.69 12.90
C ASN A 104 -1.51 9.91 13.46
N GLU A 105 -2.52 9.93 12.61
CA GLU A 105 -3.91 10.11 13.02
C GLU A 105 -4.47 8.88 13.77
N TYR A 106 -4.04 7.67 13.39
CA TYR A 106 -4.32 6.43 14.12
C TYR A 106 -3.85 6.56 15.58
N TRP A 107 -2.58 6.91 15.79
CA TRP A 107 -2.02 7.05 17.14
C TRP A 107 -2.71 8.12 17.99
N ALA A 108 -3.24 9.16 17.35
CA ALA A 108 -3.93 10.24 18.03
C ALA A 108 -5.38 9.90 18.41
N ARG A 109 -6.10 9.14 17.57
CA ARG A 109 -7.56 8.94 17.68
C ARG A 109 -7.99 7.53 18.08
N ILE A 110 -7.16 6.52 17.84
CA ILE A 110 -7.52 5.10 18.06
C ILE A 110 -6.81 4.58 19.31
N THR A 111 -7.60 4.28 20.34
CA THR A 111 -7.09 3.86 21.67
C THR A 111 -7.63 2.51 22.14
N ASN A 112 -8.66 2.00 21.47
CA ASN A 112 -9.34 0.75 21.79
C ASN A 112 -10.11 0.21 20.58
N LEU A 113 -10.67 -0.99 20.72
CA LEU A 113 -11.43 -1.66 19.66
C LEU A 113 -12.58 -0.80 19.11
N ASP A 114 -13.31 -0.08 19.96
CA ASP A 114 -14.47 0.70 19.54
C ASP A 114 -14.02 1.84 18.64
N SER A 115 -13.01 2.60 19.07
CA SER A 115 -12.41 3.66 18.24
C SER A 115 -11.78 3.11 16.96
N PHE A 116 -11.24 1.90 16.97
CA PHE A 116 -10.74 1.26 15.75
C PHE A 116 -11.90 1.00 14.77
N LEU A 117 -12.97 0.35 15.23
CA LEU A 117 -14.10 -0.02 14.39
C LEU A 117 -14.90 1.19 13.88
N THR A 118 -14.91 2.32 14.60
CA THR A 118 -15.68 3.51 14.20
C THR A 118 -14.84 4.57 13.50
N VAL A 119 -13.59 4.79 13.92
CA VAL A 119 -12.75 5.90 13.43
C VAL A 119 -11.81 5.46 12.31
N PHE A 120 -11.28 4.23 12.34
CA PHE A 120 -10.33 3.77 11.32
C PHE A 120 -10.85 3.89 9.88
N PRO A 121 -12.09 3.49 9.55
CA PRO A 121 -12.62 3.61 8.19
C PRO A 121 -12.62 5.06 7.68
N GLU A 122 -12.97 6.01 8.56
CA GLU A 122 -12.99 7.45 8.25
C GLU A 122 -11.60 7.96 7.89
N ILE A 123 -10.62 7.71 8.77
CA ILE A 123 -9.25 8.23 8.57
C ILE A 123 -8.54 7.53 7.42
N TYR A 124 -8.82 6.25 7.17
CA TYR A 124 -8.33 5.53 5.99
C TYR A 124 -8.87 6.19 4.70
N SER A 125 -10.18 6.37 4.59
CA SER A 125 -10.81 7.00 3.41
C SER A 125 -10.30 8.42 3.18
N LYS A 126 -10.19 9.20 4.26
CA LYS A 126 -9.69 10.58 4.25
C LYS A 126 -8.29 10.69 3.64
N HIS A 127 -7.38 9.77 3.98
CA HIS A 127 -5.99 9.82 3.50
C HIS A 127 -5.80 9.16 2.14
N ARG A 128 -6.73 8.30 1.70
CA ARG A 128 -6.79 7.78 0.33
C ARG A 128 -7.28 8.82 -0.68
N LYS A 129 -8.26 9.64 -0.30
CA LYS A 129 -8.93 10.60 -1.18
C LYS A 129 -7.98 11.47 -2.03
N PRO A 130 -6.87 12.04 -1.52
CA PRO A 130 -5.95 12.82 -2.33
C PRO A 130 -5.32 12.06 -3.51
N LEU A 131 -5.15 10.74 -3.40
CA LEU A 131 -4.68 9.90 -4.51
C LEU A 131 -5.78 9.69 -5.56
N ILE A 132 -7.03 9.46 -5.12
CA ILE A 132 -8.19 9.36 -6.00
C ILE A 132 -8.40 10.68 -6.76
N ASP A 133 -8.42 11.81 -6.06
CA ASP A 133 -8.58 13.14 -6.66
C ASP A 133 -7.45 13.44 -7.67
N THR A 134 -6.23 12.93 -7.42
CA THR A 134 -5.11 13.05 -8.35
C THR A 134 -5.30 12.18 -9.59
N ALA A 135 -5.73 10.93 -9.45
CA ALA A 135 -6.06 10.08 -10.59
C ALA A 135 -7.19 10.67 -11.44
N MET A 136 -8.26 11.18 -10.81
CA MET A 136 -9.38 11.83 -11.49
C MET A 136 -8.96 13.07 -12.28
N ARG A 137 -8.05 13.88 -11.74
CA ARG A 137 -7.49 15.03 -12.46
C ARG A 137 -6.67 14.61 -13.68
N ILE A 138 -5.86 13.56 -13.58
CA ILE A 138 -5.09 13.03 -14.72
C ILE A 138 -6.04 12.50 -15.80
N LEU A 139 -7.10 11.78 -15.42
CA LEU A 139 -8.13 11.32 -16.36
C LEU A 139 -8.80 12.50 -17.07
N ALA A 140 -9.15 13.57 -16.35
CA ALA A 140 -9.71 14.78 -16.94
C ALA A 140 -8.73 15.48 -17.90
N GLN A 141 -7.45 15.58 -17.55
CA GLN A 141 -6.40 16.11 -18.45
C GLN A 141 -6.22 15.26 -19.72
N ALA A 142 -6.57 13.97 -19.67
CA ALA A 142 -6.59 13.05 -20.80
C ALA A 142 -7.95 13.01 -21.53
N ASP A 143 -8.85 13.95 -21.26
CA ASP A 143 -10.22 14.05 -21.80
C ASP A 143 -11.13 12.83 -21.50
N ILE A 144 -10.93 12.19 -20.34
CA ILE A 144 -11.76 11.08 -19.86
C ILE A 144 -12.69 11.56 -18.74
N TYR A 145 -14.00 11.56 -19.00
CA TYR A 145 -15.04 12.11 -18.09
C TYR A 145 -16.16 11.11 -17.74
N ASP A 146 -16.05 9.86 -18.17
CA ASP A 146 -17.11 8.85 -18.06
C ASP A 146 -17.07 8.00 -16.77
N ILE A 147 -16.34 8.47 -15.76
CA ILE A 147 -16.29 7.85 -14.45
C ILE A 147 -16.32 8.93 -13.37
N SER A 148 -17.13 8.72 -12.33
CA SER A 148 -17.13 9.60 -11.15
C SER A 148 -16.01 9.20 -10.17
N PRO A 149 -15.58 10.09 -9.26
CA PRO A 149 -14.65 9.74 -8.20
C PRO A 149 -15.10 8.52 -7.38
N GLU A 150 -16.41 8.42 -7.10
CA GLU A 150 -17.01 7.32 -6.34
C GLU A 150 -16.94 6.00 -7.11
N GLN A 151 -17.24 6.02 -8.41
CA GLN A 151 -17.13 4.84 -9.26
C GLN A 151 -15.67 4.38 -9.39
N PHE A 152 -14.74 5.32 -9.52
CA PHE A 152 -13.31 5.01 -9.56
C PHE A 152 -12.83 4.41 -8.24
N GLU A 153 -13.24 4.99 -7.10
CA GLU A 153 -12.91 4.49 -5.77
C GLU A 153 -13.52 3.10 -5.50
N SER A 154 -14.76 2.87 -5.94
CA SER A 154 -15.42 1.57 -5.87
C SER A 154 -14.68 0.51 -6.66
N GLN A 155 -14.31 0.81 -7.92
CA GLN A 155 -13.51 -0.09 -8.74
C GLN A 155 -12.15 -0.37 -8.09
N HIS A 156 -11.44 0.68 -7.66
CA HIS A 156 -10.15 0.55 -6.99
C HIS A 156 -10.24 -0.33 -5.75
N THR A 157 -11.25 -0.12 -4.90
CA THR A 157 -11.43 -0.88 -3.66
C THR A 157 -11.78 -2.34 -3.93
N ALA A 158 -12.50 -2.64 -5.01
CA ALA A 158 -12.80 -4.01 -5.41
C ALA A 158 -11.55 -4.79 -5.84
N ASP A 159 -10.60 -4.11 -6.48
CA ASP A 159 -9.36 -4.72 -6.98
C ASP A 159 -8.22 -4.68 -5.95
N PHE A 160 -8.19 -3.65 -5.10
CA PHE A 160 -7.07 -3.31 -4.22
C PHE A 160 -7.54 -2.80 -2.84
N CYS A 161 -7.73 -3.71 -1.88
CA CYS A 161 -8.08 -3.35 -0.49
C CYS A 161 -7.52 -4.34 0.55
N LEU A 162 -6.21 -4.54 0.55
CA LEU A 162 -5.52 -5.43 1.50
C LEU A 162 -5.69 -4.97 2.95
N CYS A 163 -5.68 -3.66 3.20
CA CYS A 163 -5.93 -3.12 4.53
C CYS A 163 -7.36 -3.42 4.99
N GLY A 164 -8.30 -3.44 4.05
CA GLY A 164 -9.67 -3.82 4.33
C GLY A 164 -9.83 -5.28 4.75
N GLU A 165 -9.07 -6.18 4.15
CA GLU A 165 -9.04 -7.59 4.57
C GLU A 165 -8.58 -7.73 6.03
N ASP A 166 -7.61 -6.94 6.49
CA ASP A 166 -7.18 -6.94 7.90
C ASP A 166 -8.29 -6.46 8.83
N VAL A 167 -8.99 -5.39 8.44
CA VAL A 167 -10.12 -4.86 9.22
C VAL A 167 -11.27 -5.87 9.27
N ASP A 168 -11.54 -6.57 8.17
CA ASP A 168 -12.55 -7.62 8.11
C ASP A 168 -12.25 -8.77 9.08
N VAL A 169 -10.99 -9.18 9.23
CA VAL A 169 -10.58 -10.18 10.22
C VAL A 169 -10.90 -9.72 11.65
N VAL A 170 -10.70 -8.44 11.96
CA VAL A 170 -11.05 -7.87 13.26
C VAL A 170 -12.57 -7.87 13.47
N ILE A 171 -13.34 -7.43 12.47
CA ILE A 171 -14.80 -7.41 12.50
C ILE A 171 -15.36 -8.84 12.68
N GLU A 172 -14.84 -9.82 11.93
CA GLU A 172 -15.25 -11.22 12.04
C GLU A 172 -14.95 -11.77 13.44
N SER A 173 -13.79 -11.44 14.01
CA SER A 173 -13.42 -11.87 15.37
C SER A 173 -14.32 -11.26 16.44
N PHE A 174 -14.71 -9.99 16.27
CA PHE A 174 -15.68 -9.32 17.14
C PHE A 174 -17.06 -9.98 17.05
N ASN A 175 -17.53 -10.28 15.83
CA ASN A 175 -18.78 -11.00 15.59
C ASN A 175 -18.80 -12.38 16.25
N LYS A 176 -17.76 -13.19 16.06
CA LYS A 176 -17.65 -14.52 16.68
C LYS A 176 -17.70 -14.43 18.21
N THR A 177 -17.14 -13.38 18.79
CA THR A 177 -17.21 -13.15 20.24
C THR A 177 -18.62 -12.85 20.71
N ILE A 178 -19.39 -12.05 19.94
CA ILE A 178 -20.80 -11.78 20.24
C ILE A 178 -21.63 -13.05 20.15
N GLU A 179 -21.47 -13.83 19.08
CA GLU A 179 -22.19 -15.09 18.88
C GLU A 179 -21.92 -16.08 20.03
N ALA A 180 -20.67 -16.19 20.48
CA ALA A 180 -20.28 -17.02 21.61
C ALA A 180 -20.86 -16.54 22.95
N ASN A 181 -21.02 -15.23 23.14
CA ASN A 181 -21.52 -14.65 24.39
C ASN A 181 -23.05 -14.64 24.51
N GLN A 182 -23.80 -14.81 23.41
CA GLN A 182 -25.25 -14.62 23.39
C GLN A 182 -26.10 -15.87 23.12
N ASP A 183 -25.51 -17.04 22.84
CA ASP A 183 -26.24 -18.23 22.36
C ASP A 183 -27.21 -17.89 21.18
N LYS A 184 -26.92 -16.80 20.46
CA LYS A 184 -27.71 -16.26 19.34
C LYS A 184 -26.78 -15.67 18.28
N LYS A 185 -27.13 -15.89 17.02
CA LYS A 185 -26.44 -15.35 15.83
C LYS A 185 -26.73 -13.86 15.65
N ILE A 186 -26.26 -13.00 16.55
CA ILE A 186 -26.27 -11.55 16.33
C ILE A 186 -25.02 -11.18 15.53
N LYS A 187 -25.23 -10.67 14.31
CA LYS A 187 -24.15 -10.24 13.39
C LYS A 187 -24.07 -8.72 13.36
N VAL A 188 -22.93 -8.14 13.76
CA VAL A 188 -22.62 -6.69 13.76
C VAL A 188 -22.63 -6.09 12.36
N TYR A 189 -22.53 -6.92 11.30
CA TYR A 189 -22.72 -6.47 9.92
C TYR A 189 -24.05 -5.72 9.72
N ASN A 190 -25.11 -6.08 10.45
CA ASN A 190 -26.41 -5.40 10.37
C ASN A 190 -26.52 -4.15 11.27
N MET A 191 -25.52 -3.90 12.12
CA MET A 191 -25.51 -2.86 13.15
C MET A 191 -24.65 -1.66 12.75
N MET A 192 -23.76 -1.81 11.78
CA MET A 192 -22.99 -0.71 11.18
C MET A 192 -23.66 -0.28 9.88
N PRO A 193 -24.44 0.82 9.87
CA PRO A 193 -25.11 1.23 8.66
C PRO A 193 -24.09 1.82 7.67
N GLY A 194 -24.22 1.44 6.40
CA GLY A 194 -23.19 1.64 5.37
C GLY A 194 -22.38 0.38 5.06
N MET A 195 -22.46 -0.67 5.89
CA MET A 195 -21.86 -1.98 5.61
C MET A 195 -22.93 -2.94 5.05
N VAL A 196 -23.36 -2.75 3.79
CA VAL A 196 -24.24 -3.72 3.12
C VAL A 196 -23.41 -4.93 2.69
N PHE A 197 -23.77 -6.10 3.22
CA PHE A 197 -22.99 -7.33 3.21
C PHE A 197 -23.48 -8.33 2.15
N HIS A 198 -22.76 -8.48 1.04
CA HIS A 198 -22.85 -9.64 0.12
C HIS A 198 -21.51 -9.85 -0.61
N GLY A 199 -20.74 -10.86 -0.19
CA GLY A 199 -19.63 -11.45 -0.96
C GLY A 199 -18.38 -10.58 -1.17
N LEU A 200 -17.24 -11.07 -0.65
CA LEU A 200 -15.87 -10.52 -0.77
C LEU A 200 -15.60 -9.25 0.07
N GLY A 201 -15.31 -9.42 1.37
CA GLY A 201 -14.64 -8.41 2.23
C GLY A 201 -15.50 -7.21 2.67
N GLY A 202 -16.24 -7.33 3.77
CA GLY A 202 -17.25 -6.36 4.22
C GLY A 202 -16.78 -4.91 4.35
N PHE A 203 -15.53 -4.67 4.77
CA PHE A 203 -14.94 -3.34 4.86
C PHE A 203 -14.70 -2.72 3.47
N ALA A 204 -14.20 -3.52 2.51
CA ALA A 204 -14.01 -3.08 1.13
C ALA A 204 -15.36 -2.70 0.49
N ALA A 205 -16.41 -3.50 0.72
CA ALA A 205 -17.77 -3.19 0.27
C ALA A 205 -18.32 -1.90 0.90
N ALA A 206 -18.09 -1.67 2.20
CA ALA A 206 -18.56 -0.46 2.89
C ALA A 206 -17.89 0.81 2.37
N LEU A 207 -16.58 0.75 2.13
CA LEU A 207 -15.82 1.84 1.51
C LEU A 207 -16.30 2.16 0.09
N ALA A 208 -16.67 1.13 -0.69
CA ALA A 208 -17.13 1.28 -2.05
C ALA A 208 -18.55 1.90 -2.17
N VAL A 209 -19.36 1.83 -1.12
CA VAL A 209 -20.78 2.24 -1.15
C VAL A 209 -21.04 3.64 -0.62
N ASN A 210 -20.16 4.21 0.22
CA ASN A 210 -20.22 5.56 0.82
C ASN A 210 -21.56 6.33 0.67
N ALA A 211 -22.60 5.83 1.33
CA ALA A 211 -23.85 6.54 1.54
C ALA A 211 -24.00 6.76 3.06
N ALA A 212 -23.71 7.98 3.49
CA ALA A 212 -23.95 8.59 4.79
C ALA A 212 -24.80 7.79 5.79
N VAL A 213 -24.19 7.17 6.81
CA VAL A 213 -24.91 6.86 8.06
C VAL A 213 -24.01 7.00 9.29
N ASN A 214 -23.77 8.24 9.69
CA ASN A 214 -23.30 8.55 11.04
C ASN A 214 -24.51 8.69 11.95
N THR A 215 -24.77 7.70 12.82
CA THR A 215 -25.36 7.84 14.18
C THR A 215 -25.86 6.52 14.78
N ILE A 216 -26.18 5.50 13.97
CA ILE A 216 -26.75 4.23 14.49
C ILE A 216 -25.66 3.21 14.86
N ALA A 217 -24.50 3.21 14.18
CA ALA A 217 -23.40 2.24 14.43
C ALA A 217 -22.80 2.30 15.84
N GLU A 218 -22.53 3.51 16.33
CA GLU A 218 -21.77 3.70 17.58
C GLU A 218 -22.54 3.21 18.82
N ILE A 219 -23.87 3.34 18.79
CA ILE A 219 -24.76 2.92 19.88
C ILE A 219 -24.78 1.38 19.95
N ASP A 220 -24.84 0.69 18.81
CA ASP A 220 -24.90 -0.78 18.77
C ASP A 220 -23.56 -1.45 19.09
N ILE A 221 -22.42 -0.87 18.68
CA ILE A 221 -21.09 -1.41 19.02
C ILE A 221 -20.82 -1.33 20.52
N LYS A 222 -21.19 -0.22 21.18
CA LYS A 222 -21.00 -0.03 22.63
C LYS A 222 -21.90 -0.96 23.45
N ASN A 223 -23.10 -1.22 22.97
CA ASN A 223 -24.07 -2.07 23.64
C ASN A 223 -23.89 -3.57 23.34
N ALA A 224 -22.97 -3.94 22.44
CA ALA A 224 -22.68 -5.33 22.14
C ALA A 224 -22.22 -6.09 23.41
N ASN A 225 -22.73 -7.32 23.59
CA ASN A 225 -22.42 -8.20 24.71
C ASN A 225 -20.99 -8.76 24.59
N VAL A 226 -19.99 -7.89 24.69
CA VAL A 226 -18.57 -8.21 24.66
C VAL A 226 -17.91 -7.50 25.83
N THR A 227 -17.33 -8.28 26.74
CA THR A 227 -16.71 -7.75 27.95
C THR A 227 -15.52 -6.86 27.61
N GLN A 228 -15.16 -5.94 28.51
CA GLN A 228 -13.99 -5.07 28.34
C GLN A 228 -12.69 -5.87 28.13
N LYS A 229 -12.55 -7.02 28.81
CA LYS A 229 -11.40 -7.92 28.65
C LYS A 229 -11.34 -8.51 27.24
N GLN A 230 -12.47 -8.97 26.70
CA GLN A 230 -12.55 -9.48 25.33
C GLN A 230 -12.26 -8.37 24.31
N ARG A 231 -12.77 -7.15 24.51
CA ARG A 231 -12.47 -6.01 23.63
C ARG A 231 -10.99 -5.66 23.61
N ALA A 232 -10.34 -5.61 24.78
CA ALA A 232 -8.91 -5.34 24.88
C ALA A 232 -8.07 -6.43 24.22
N GLU A 233 -8.48 -7.69 24.36
CA GLU A 233 -7.83 -8.83 23.73
C GLU A 233 -7.91 -8.77 22.20
N LEU A 234 -9.10 -8.53 21.65
CA LEU A 234 -9.31 -8.36 20.21
C LEU A 234 -8.52 -7.16 19.65
N PHE A 235 -8.50 -6.04 20.36
CA PHE A 235 -7.70 -4.88 19.97
C PHE A 235 -6.19 -5.19 19.97
N GLY A 236 -5.72 -5.97 20.94
CA GLY A 236 -4.32 -6.40 21.04
C GLY A 236 -3.86 -7.36 19.94
N ARG A 237 -4.78 -7.96 19.17
CA ARG A 237 -4.45 -8.83 18.02
C ARG A 237 -4.11 -8.05 16.75
N ILE A 238 -4.42 -6.76 16.69
CA ILE A 238 -4.20 -5.96 15.49
C ILE A 238 -2.70 -5.79 15.26
N ASN A 239 -2.19 -6.33 14.14
CA ASN A 239 -0.82 -6.10 13.71
C ASN A 239 -0.74 -4.73 13.02
N LEU A 240 -0.38 -3.70 13.79
CA LEU A 240 -0.37 -2.32 13.30
C LEU A 240 0.66 -2.10 12.17
N ASP A 241 1.81 -2.76 12.24
CA ASP A 241 2.85 -2.59 11.21
C ASP A 241 2.36 -3.13 9.86
N LEU A 242 1.77 -4.33 9.87
CA LEU A 242 1.17 -4.94 8.69
C LEU A 242 -0.02 -4.11 8.16
N LEU A 243 -0.90 -3.64 9.06
CA LEU A 243 -2.05 -2.83 8.69
C LEU A 243 -1.63 -1.54 7.97
N MET A 244 -0.57 -0.87 8.47
CA MET A 244 -0.07 0.37 7.89
C MET A 244 0.71 0.14 6.59
N GLU A 245 1.41 -0.99 6.46
CA GLU A 245 2.05 -1.41 5.22
C GLU A 245 1.00 -1.70 4.13
N ARG A 246 -0.05 -2.44 4.47
CA ARG A 246 -1.17 -2.72 3.56
C ARG A 246 -1.95 -1.46 3.17
N ALA A 247 -2.13 -0.51 4.09
CA ALA A 247 -2.70 0.80 3.77
C ALA A 247 -1.83 1.57 2.76
N TYR A 248 -0.50 1.56 2.93
CA TYR A 248 0.42 2.14 1.94
C TYR A 248 0.28 1.46 0.57
N ILE A 249 0.22 0.12 0.54
CA ILE A 249 0.07 -0.64 -0.71
C ILE A 249 -1.24 -0.29 -1.41
N ASP A 250 -2.36 -0.27 -0.69
CA ASP A 250 -3.67 0.13 -1.25
C ASP A 250 -3.60 1.52 -1.86
N TYR A 251 -3.08 2.50 -1.11
CA TYR A 251 -2.94 3.87 -1.59
C TYR A 251 -2.04 3.96 -2.82
N TRP A 252 -0.89 3.29 -2.79
CA TRP A 252 0.03 3.29 -3.91
C TRP A 252 -0.67 2.73 -5.16
N ARG A 253 -1.35 1.59 -5.04
CA ARG A 253 -2.03 0.89 -6.14
C ARG A 253 -3.16 1.67 -6.82
N VAL A 254 -3.55 2.85 -6.32
CA VAL A 254 -4.39 3.80 -7.07
C VAL A 254 -3.81 4.08 -8.47
N PHE A 255 -2.49 4.08 -8.62
CA PHE A 255 -1.86 4.26 -9.93
C PHE A 255 -2.20 3.13 -10.92
N LEU A 256 -2.40 1.88 -10.44
CA LEU A 256 -2.83 0.77 -11.29
C LEU A 256 -4.26 0.96 -11.78
N SER A 257 -5.16 1.41 -10.91
CA SER A 257 -6.53 1.76 -11.31
C SER A 257 -6.54 2.88 -12.35
N LEU A 258 -5.66 3.88 -12.22
CA LEU A 258 -5.47 4.94 -13.21
C LEU A 258 -4.98 4.38 -14.56
N THR A 259 -3.89 3.62 -14.58
CA THR A 259 -3.30 3.11 -15.83
C THR A 259 -4.23 2.14 -16.54
N PHE A 260 -4.97 1.33 -15.78
CA PHE A 260 -6.03 0.50 -16.33
C PHE A 260 -7.12 1.32 -17.05
N ARG A 261 -7.59 2.42 -16.46
CA ARG A 261 -8.58 3.30 -17.09
C ARG A 261 -8.05 4.02 -18.32
N LEU A 262 -6.78 4.48 -18.28
CA LEU A 262 -6.11 5.06 -19.45
C LEU A 262 -6.09 4.04 -20.62
N ASN A 263 -5.69 2.80 -20.36
CA ASN A 263 -5.67 1.74 -21.36
C ASN A 263 -7.05 1.39 -21.92
N GLN A 264 -8.10 1.38 -21.07
CA GLN A 264 -9.48 1.19 -21.53
C GLN A 264 -9.96 2.27 -22.51
N ARG A 265 -9.28 3.43 -22.55
CA ARG A 265 -9.57 4.55 -23.45
C ARG A 265 -8.57 4.69 -24.59
N GLY A 266 -7.71 3.70 -24.79
CA GLY A 266 -6.79 3.62 -25.92
C GLY A 266 -5.49 4.39 -25.75
N PHE A 267 -5.18 4.87 -24.54
CA PHE A 267 -3.83 5.32 -24.23
C PHE A 267 -2.92 4.09 -24.10
N ASP A 268 -1.71 4.19 -24.64
CA ASP A 268 -0.73 3.10 -24.58
C ASP A 268 0.18 3.30 -23.36
N VAL A 269 -0.24 2.74 -22.23
CA VAL A 269 0.56 2.71 -21.00
C VAL A 269 0.80 1.26 -20.65
N TRP A 270 2.06 0.90 -20.39
CA TRP A 270 2.39 -0.48 -20.04
C TRP A 270 1.59 -0.90 -18.82
N TYR A 271 1.06 -2.13 -18.81
CA TYR A 271 0.30 -2.65 -17.69
C TYR A 271 0.75 -4.08 -17.38
N PRO A 272 1.01 -4.43 -16.10
CA PRO A 272 1.40 -5.78 -15.73
C PRO A 272 0.33 -6.78 -16.18
N ASN A 273 0.74 -7.82 -16.91
CA ASN A 273 -0.13 -8.91 -17.33
C ASN A 273 0.50 -10.26 -16.99
N GLU A 274 -0.33 -11.29 -16.91
CA GLU A 274 0.10 -12.63 -16.48
C GLU A 274 1.17 -13.23 -17.40
N GLN A 275 1.06 -13.02 -18.71
CA GLN A 275 2.00 -13.57 -19.69
C GLN A 275 3.40 -12.98 -19.51
N ASP A 276 3.52 -11.65 -19.44
CA ASP A 276 4.79 -10.97 -19.27
C ASP A 276 5.38 -11.22 -17.87
N ASN A 277 4.55 -11.30 -16.83
CA ASN A 277 4.98 -11.67 -15.48
C ASN A 277 5.56 -13.09 -15.44
N ASN A 278 4.87 -14.08 -16.03
CA ASN A 278 5.35 -15.45 -16.09
C ASN A 278 6.65 -15.56 -16.89
N ARG A 279 6.74 -14.82 -18.00
CA ARG A 279 7.97 -14.75 -18.81
C ARG A 279 9.12 -14.12 -18.02
N ALA A 280 8.89 -13.00 -17.36
CA ALA A 280 9.90 -12.31 -16.55
C ALA A 280 10.38 -13.18 -15.38
N ASN A 281 9.46 -13.82 -14.66
CA ASN A 281 9.79 -14.77 -13.59
C ASN A 281 10.63 -15.95 -14.10
N GLY A 282 10.28 -16.53 -15.25
CA GLY A 282 11.05 -17.58 -15.89
C GLY A 282 12.46 -17.13 -16.30
N LEU A 283 12.59 -15.91 -16.85
CA LEU A 283 13.89 -15.32 -17.18
C LEU A 283 14.74 -15.10 -15.91
N TYR A 284 14.16 -14.51 -14.87
CA TYR A 284 14.83 -14.26 -13.60
C TYR A 284 15.32 -15.56 -12.94
N GLN A 285 14.49 -16.60 -12.90
CA GLN A 285 14.88 -17.91 -12.37
C GLN A 285 16.04 -18.53 -13.16
N ASN A 286 16.00 -18.48 -14.49
CA ASN A 286 17.09 -19.04 -15.29
C ASN A 286 18.39 -18.25 -15.18
N LEU A 287 18.31 -16.92 -15.02
CA LEU A 287 19.44 -16.03 -14.78
C LEU A 287 20.10 -16.29 -13.41
N THR A 288 19.30 -16.47 -12.36
CA THR A 288 19.80 -16.71 -10.99
C THR A 288 20.35 -18.13 -10.81
N LEU A 289 19.77 -19.12 -11.49
CA LEU A 289 20.26 -20.51 -11.49
C LEU A 289 21.46 -20.76 -12.41
N GLY A 290 21.97 -19.74 -13.11
CA GLY A 290 23.13 -19.88 -13.99
C GLY A 290 22.88 -20.76 -15.23
N ARG A 291 21.62 -20.88 -15.66
CA ARG A 291 21.23 -21.71 -16.83
C ARG A 291 21.41 -20.99 -18.16
N ILE A 292 21.72 -19.69 -18.13
CA ILE A 292 21.97 -18.86 -19.31
C ILE A 292 23.47 -18.86 -19.63
N PRO A 293 23.89 -19.17 -20.87
CA PRO A 293 25.27 -19.05 -21.29
C PRO A 293 25.84 -17.65 -21.01
N PRO A 294 27.10 -17.50 -20.54
CA PRO A 294 27.66 -16.22 -20.11
C PRO A 294 27.52 -15.09 -21.13
N GLU A 295 27.71 -15.39 -22.41
CA GLU A 295 27.61 -14.45 -23.53
C GLU A 295 26.18 -13.97 -23.82
N LYS A 296 25.17 -14.68 -23.32
CA LYS A 296 23.75 -14.33 -23.49
C LYS A 296 23.17 -13.59 -22.29
N VAL A 297 23.84 -13.59 -21.14
CA VAL A 297 23.32 -13.02 -19.88
C VAL A 297 22.83 -11.58 -20.07
N LEU A 298 23.65 -10.72 -20.70
CA LEU A 298 23.29 -9.31 -20.90
C LEU A 298 22.02 -9.13 -21.75
N SER A 299 21.90 -9.90 -22.84
CA SER A 299 20.69 -9.90 -23.68
C SER A 299 19.44 -10.39 -22.93
N GLN A 300 19.59 -11.37 -22.03
CA GLN A 300 18.47 -11.89 -21.24
C GLN A 300 18.06 -10.94 -20.13
N VAL A 301 19.01 -10.19 -19.56
CA VAL A 301 18.71 -9.10 -18.61
C VAL A 301 17.96 -7.98 -19.29
N ALA A 302 18.36 -7.58 -20.51
CA ALA A 302 17.60 -6.60 -21.29
C ALA A 302 16.17 -7.08 -21.59
N LEU A 303 15.99 -8.36 -21.93
CA LEU A 303 14.66 -8.94 -22.09
C LEU A 303 13.84 -8.96 -20.79
N LEU A 304 14.46 -9.28 -19.65
CA LEU A 304 13.80 -9.25 -18.34
C LEU A 304 13.27 -7.84 -18.02
N LEU A 305 14.11 -6.81 -18.21
CA LEU A 305 13.74 -5.42 -17.99
C LEU A 305 12.60 -4.95 -18.92
N ASN A 306 12.56 -5.45 -20.16
CA ASN A 306 11.50 -5.13 -21.11
C ASN A 306 10.20 -5.90 -20.90
N CYS A 307 10.25 -7.09 -20.27
CA CYS A 307 9.04 -7.86 -19.95
C CYS A 307 8.39 -7.32 -18.67
N ASN A 308 9.16 -7.28 -17.58
CA ASN A 308 8.70 -6.70 -16.32
C ASN A 308 9.93 -6.35 -15.45
N PRO A 309 10.33 -5.06 -15.40
CA PRO A 309 11.49 -4.63 -14.62
C PRO A 309 11.22 -4.61 -13.11
N TYR A 310 9.97 -4.82 -12.69
CA TYR A 310 9.53 -4.83 -11.30
C TYR A 310 9.44 -6.25 -10.72
N THR A 311 9.95 -7.25 -11.44
CA THR A 311 10.12 -8.61 -10.91
C THR A 311 10.98 -8.57 -9.63
N GLU A 312 10.52 -9.25 -8.57
CA GLU A 312 11.21 -9.28 -7.29
C GLU A 312 12.67 -9.75 -7.44
N GLY A 313 13.60 -9.04 -6.80
CA GLY A 313 15.02 -9.34 -6.87
C GLY A 313 15.72 -9.01 -8.21
N CYS A 314 15.01 -8.45 -9.21
CA CYS A 314 15.60 -8.08 -10.51
C CYS A 314 16.73 -7.05 -10.36
N LEU A 315 16.53 -5.99 -9.59
CA LEU A 315 17.53 -4.94 -9.37
C LEU A 315 18.73 -5.44 -8.52
N ASP A 316 18.46 -6.32 -7.55
CA ASP A 316 19.50 -6.96 -6.74
C ASP A 316 20.37 -7.86 -7.61
N TYR A 317 19.76 -8.64 -8.51
CA TYR A 317 20.49 -9.45 -9.47
C TYR A 317 21.36 -8.60 -10.40
N LEU A 318 20.83 -7.50 -10.93
CA LEU A 318 21.58 -6.55 -11.76
C LEU A 318 22.84 -6.06 -11.06
N THR A 319 22.69 -5.61 -9.82
CA THR A 319 23.79 -5.07 -9.02
C THR A 319 24.80 -6.15 -8.62
N ALA A 320 24.33 -7.34 -8.26
CA ALA A 320 25.19 -8.47 -7.93
C ALA A 320 25.98 -8.99 -9.14
N ARG A 321 25.35 -9.02 -10.32
CA ARG A 321 25.93 -9.60 -11.54
C ARG A 321 26.92 -8.69 -12.25
N PHE A 322 26.62 -7.38 -12.29
CA PHE A 322 27.40 -6.38 -13.05
C PHE A 322 28.13 -5.37 -12.16
N GLY A 323 27.95 -5.47 -10.84
CA GLY A 323 28.55 -4.56 -9.86
C GLY A 323 27.72 -3.29 -9.63
N ILE A 324 28.11 -2.54 -8.59
CA ILE A 324 27.57 -1.21 -8.30
C ILE A 324 28.35 -0.21 -9.17
N THR A 325 27.82 0.10 -10.34
CA THR A 325 28.42 1.03 -11.32
C THR A 325 27.44 2.18 -11.59
N LEU A 326 27.90 3.24 -12.27
CA LEU A 326 27.01 4.33 -12.68
C LEU A 326 25.86 3.81 -13.57
N GLU A 327 26.12 2.80 -14.39
CA GLU A 327 25.13 2.17 -15.27
C GLU A 327 24.04 1.44 -14.47
N THR A 328 24.42 0.55 -13.55
CA THR A 328 23.46 -0.20 -12.73
C THR A 328 22.71 0.71 -11.75
N GLN A 329 23.37 1.73 -11.21
CA GLN A 329 22.73 2.74 -10.36
C GLN A 329 21.73 3.60 -11.14
N ALA A 330 22.00 3.95 -12.40
CA ALA A 330 21.07 4.71 -13.23
C ALA A 330 19.77 3.92 -13.48
N ILE A 331 19.90 2.63 -13.83
CA ILE A 331 18.75 1.74 -14.02
C ILE A 331 17.98 1.54 -12.71
N ALA A 332 18.69 1.25 -11.61
CA ALA A 332 18.07 1.05 -10.30
C ALA A 332 17.34 2.30 -9.81
N SER A 333 17.96 3.47 -9.91
CA SER A 333 17.35 4.76 -9.51
C SER A 333 16.15 5.13 -10.38
N TYR A 334 16.17 4.72 -11.65
CA TYR A 334 15.05 4.91 -12.55
C TYR A 334 13.85 4.04 -12.14
N LEU A 335 14.06 2.76 -11.82
CA LEU A 335 12.98 1.79 -11.55
C LEU A 335 12.53 1.72 -10.07
N SER A 336 13.34 2.18 -9.12
CA SER A 336 13.03 2.11 -7.68
C SER A 336 11.97 3.12 -7.22
N VAL A 337 11.34 2.81 -6.08
CA VAL A 337 10.36 3.64 -5.35
C VAL A 337 10.68 3.73 -3.87
#